data_AF-A0A849ZIX9-F1
#
_entry.id   AF-A0A849ZIX9-F1
#
_cell.length_a   1.000
_cell.length_b   1.000
_cell.length_c   1.000
_cell.angle_alpha   90.00
_cell.angle_beta   90.00
_cell.angle_gamma   90.00
#
_symmetry.space_group_name_H-M   'P 1'
#
loop_
_entity.id
_entity.type
_entity.pdbx_description
1 polymer ?
#
loop_
_entity_poly.entity_id
_entity_poly.type
_entity_poly.pdbx_seq_one_letter_code
_entity_poly.pdbx_strand_id
1 'polypeptide(L)'
;MRRMTALGVVAIAAFTATSGCGSKRHAECNQLIDVINQGIGSLEKGQKQEKNDPSGTVELRAMADTADKTADAATKLDLTLPETKAIAQKYAAMAKDVAKAAREIADAAEKKELDRIAKGRTALTAAVEKEDPIVQELNKLCAP
;
A
#
# COMPACT_ATOMS: atom_id res chain seq x y z
N MET A 1 33.11 58.15 27.87
CA MET A 1 33.47 56.73 28.08
C MET A 1 33.08 55.94 26.82
N ARG A 2 34.08 55.62 25.97
CA ARG A 2 34.51 54.26 25.57
C ARG A 2 33.65 53.69 24.41
N ARG A 3 33.99 53.96 23.14
CA ARG A 3 34.85 53.17 22.22
C ARG A 3 34.69 51.64 22.38
N MET A 4 34.26 50.93 21.33
CA MET A 4 35.09 50.03 20.48
C MET A 4 34.23 49.09 19.62
N THR A 5 34.59 49.03 18.35
CA THR A 5 34.24 48.07 17.30
C THR A 5 34.75 46.65 17.60
N ALA A 6 33.98 45.63 17.20
CA ALA A 6 34.46 44.28 16.84
C ALA A 6 33.39 43.64 15.93
N LEU A 7 33.53 43.69 14.60
CA LEU A 7 33.95 42.55 13.77
C LEU A 7 33.94 41.19 14.49
N GLY A 8 32.95 40.37 14.14
CA GLY A 8 32.93 38.92 14.36
C GLY A 8 32.36 38.25 13.11
N VAL A 9 33.25 37.71 12.30
CA VAL A 9 33.02 36.89 11.10
C VAL A 9 32.77 35.44 11.54
N VAL A 10 32.10 34.64 10.69
CA VAL A 10 31.98 33.16 10.70
C VAL A 10 30.89 32.63 11.65
N ALA A 11 29.91 31.81 11.25
CA ALA A 11 29.87 30.82 10.17
C ALA A 11 28.55 30.87 9.40
N ILE A 12 28.65 30.86 8.07
CA ILE A 12 27.63 30.31 7.19
C ILE A 12 27.56 28.83 7.56
N ALA A 13 26.54 28.43 8.32
CA ALA A 13 26.15 27.04 8.37
C ALA A 13 25.58 26.73 6.99
N ALA A 14 26.47 26.32 6.07
CA ALA A 14 26.07 25.60 4.89
C ALA A 14 25.33 24.37 5.40
N PHE A 15 24.00 24.43 5.41
CA PHE A 15 23.18 23.25 5.28
C PHE A 15 23.63 22.62 3.96
N THR A 16 24.60 21.72 4.07
CA THR A 16 24.94 20.78 3.02
C THR A 16 23.64 20.08 2.70
N ALA A 17 23.06 20.46 1.56
CA ALA A 17 21.96 19.77 0.97
C ALA A 17 22.34 18.28 0.90
N THR A 18 21.72 17.47 1.75
CA THR A 18 21.60 16.03 1.52
C THR A 18 20.59 15.83 0.39
N SER A 19 20.84 16.43 -0.78
CA SER A 19 19.94 16.45 -1.94
C SER A 19 19.92 15.11 -2.71
N GLY A 20 20.62 14.08 -2.23
CA GLY A 20 20.62 12.74 -2.82
C GLY A 20 19.62 11.75 -2.19
N CYS A 21 19.28 11.91 -0.91
CA CYS A 21 18.46 10.90 -0.22
C CYS A 21 16.95 11.22 -0.29
N GLY A 22 16.57 12.49 -0.18
CA GLY A 22 15.17 12.92 -0.27
C GLY A 22 14.55 12.68 -1.64
N SER A 23 15.29 12.96 -2.73
CA SER A 23 14.81 12.76 -4.11
C SER A 23 14.52 11.29 -4.41
N LYS A 24 15.40 10.39 -3.98
CA LYS A 24 15.24 8.94 -4.13
C LYS A 24 14.10 8.38 -3.29
N ARG A 25 14.00 8.80 -2.03
CA ARG A 25 12.91 8.45 -1.12
C ARG A 25 11.55 8.85 -1.70
N HIS A 26 11.42 10.09 -2.20
CA HIS A 26 10.20 10.54 -2.85
C HIS A 26 9.88 9.76 -4.14
N ALA A 27 10.89 9.46 -4.96
CA ALA A 27 10.68 8.68 -6.18
C ALA A 27 10.14 7.26 -5.88
N GLU A 28 10.78 6.54 -4.96
CA GLU A 28 10.36 5.19 -4.56
C GLU A 28 8.99 5.19 -3.85
N CYS A 29 8.70 6.21 -3.03
CA CYS A 29 7.39 6.44 -2.44
C CYS A 29 6.30 6.57 -3.50
N ASN A 30 6.51 7.44 -4.50
CA ASN A 30 5.53 7.68 -5.55
C ASN A 30 5.27 6.41 -6.38
N GLN A 31 6.32 5.64 -6.70
CA GLN A 31 6.17 4.36 -7.39
C GLN A 31 5.26 3.38 -6.63
N LEU A 32 5.43 3.28 -5.31
CA LEU A 32 4.60 2.41 -4.49
C LEU A 32 3.16 2.93 -4.38
N ILE A 33 2.97 4.24 -4.17
CA ILE A 33 1.66 4.88 -4.12
C ILE A 33 0.90 4.68 -5.45
N ASP A 34 1.59 4.81 -6.58
CA ASP A 34 0.98 4.63 -7.91
C ASP A 34 0.44 3.20 -8.09
N VAL A 35 1.19 2.18 -7.66
CA VAL A 35 0.73 0.79 -7.68
C VAL A 35 -0.50 0.60 -6.79
N ILE A 36 -0.48 1.14 -5.57
CA ILE A 36 -1.60 1.05 -4.62
C ILE A 36 -2.86 1.69 -5.23
N ASN A 37 -2.73 2.91 -5.74
CA ASN A 37 -3.84 3.66 -6.34
C ASN A 37 -4.38 2.98 -7.60
N GLN A 38 -3.51 2.41 -8.43
CA GLN A 38 -3.92 1.63 -9.59
C GLN A 38 -4.70 0.37 -9.17
N GLY A 39 -4.28 -0.29 -8.08
CA GLY A 39 -4.98 -1.42 -7.48
C GLY A 39 -6.40 -1.04 -7.04
N ILE A 40 -6.53 0.03 -6.25
CA ILE A 40 -7.83 0.56 -5.80
C ILE A 40 -8.73 0.90 -7.00
N GLY A 41 -8.21 1.66 -7.97
CA GLY A 41 -8.99 2.02 -9.17
C GLY A 41 -9.39 0.83 -10.04
N SER A 42 -8.67 -0.29 -9.96
CA SER A 42 -9.05 -1.54 -10.64
C SER A 42 -10.13 -2.29 -9.88
N LEU A 43 -10.07 -2.30 -8.54
CA LEU A 43 -11.12 -2.86 -7.68
C LEU A 43 -12.45 -2.14 -7.93
N GLU A 44 -12.47 -0.81 -7.85
CA GLU A 44 -13.68 0.00 -8.09
C GLU A 44 -14.34 -0.26 -9.46
N LYS A 45 -13.53 -0.56 -10.48
CA LYS A 45 -14.03 -0.91 -11.82
C LYS A 45 -14.62 -2.32 -11.85
N GLY A 46 -14.02 -3.27 -11.14
CA GLY A 46 -14.52 -4.65 -11.02
C GLY A 46 -15.87 -4.73 -10.32
N GLN A 47 -16.08 -3.93 -9.26
CA GLN A 47 -17.35 -3.89 -8.52
C GLN A 47 -18.55 -3.43 -9.35
N LYS A 48 -18.31 -2.65 -10.42
CA LYS A 48 -19.40 -2.17 -11.31
C LYS A 48 -19.98 -3.27 -12.23
N GLN A 49 -19.48 -4.50 -12.18
CA GLN A 49 -19.91 -5.60 -13.04
C GLN A 49 -21.05 -6.49 -12.46
N GLU A 50 -21.67 -6.10 -11.35
CA GLU A 50 -22.61 -6.89 -10.54
C GLU A 50 -23.95 -7.34 -11.18
N LYS A 51 -24.35 -6.83 -12.36
CA LYS A 51 -25.77 -6.85 -12.74
C LYS A 51 -26.44 -8.24 -12.86
N ASN A 52 -25.70 -9.35 -12.86
CA ASN A 52 -26.25 -10.70 -13.03
C ASN A 52 -25.68 -11.78 -12.08
N ASP A 53 -25.03 -11.42 -10.96
CA ASP A 53 -24.46 -12.42 -10.03
C ASP A 53 -25.05 -12.34 -8.61
N PRO A 54 -26.16 -13.06 -8.33
CA PRO A 54 -26.78 -13.08 -7.00
C PRO A 54 -25.90 -13.75 -5.92
N SER A 55 -24.81 -14.41 -6.29
CA SER A 55 -23.88 -15.04 -5.35
C SER A 55 -22.71 -14.12 -4.95
N GLY A 56 -22.47 -13.05 -5.71
CA GLY A 56 -21.30 -12.17 -5.55
C GLY A 56 -19.95 -12.85 -5.81
N THR A 57 -19.93 -14.09 -6.33
CA THR A 57 -18.72 -14.87 -6.58
C THR A 57 -17.84 -14.27 -7.69
N VAL A 58 -18.45 -13.66 -8.71
CA VAL A 58 -17.77 -12.96 -9.79
C VAL A 58 -17.01 -11.76 -9.24
N GLU A 59 -17.64 -10.96 -8.39
CA GLU A 59 -16.99 -9.80 -7.75
C GLU A 59 -15.85 -10.26 -6.83
N LEU A 60 -16.08 -11.28 -6.00
CA LEU A 60 -15.05 -11.83 -5.12
C LEU A 60 -13.83 -12.36 -5.89
N ARG A 61 -14.05 -13.02 -7.02
CA ARG A 61 -12.95 -13.46 -7.90
C ARG A 61 -12.22 -12.28 -8.54
N ALA A 62 -12.94 -11.27 -9.02
CA ALA A 62 -12.34 -10.06 -9.57
C ALA A 62 -11.52 -9.29 -8.53
N MET A 63 -12.01 -9.23 -7.28
CA MET A 63 -11.29 -8.67 -6.15
C MET A 63 -10.00 -9.44 -5.89
N ALA A 64 -10.07 -10.78 -5.87
CA ALA A 64 -8.90 -11.61 -5.64
C ALA A 64 -7.83 -11.43 -6.71
N ASP A 65 -8.23 -11.43 -7.98
CA ASP A 65 -7.30 -11.27 -9.09
C ASP A 65 -6.67 -9.88 -9.12
N THR A 66 -7.43 -8.86 -8.74
CA THR A 66 -6.90 -7.50 -8.62
C THR A 66 -5.90 -7.40 -7.47
N ALA A 67 -6.23 -7.94 -6.30
CA ALA A 67 -5.34 -7.93 -5.15
C ALA A 67 -4.03 -8.70 -5.43
N ASP A 68 -4.10 -9.84 -6.12
CA ASP A 68 -2.91 -10.56 -6.58
C ASP A 68 -2.04 -9.74 -7.55
N LYS A 69 -2.66 -9.12 -8.55
CA LYS A 69 -1.93 -8.26 -9.50
C LYS A 69 -1.25 -7.10 -8.81
N THR A 70 -1.91 -6.48 -7.83
CA THR A 70 -1.35 -5.37 -7.07
C THR A 70 -0.20 -5.84 -6.17
N ALA A 71 -0.34 -6.99 -5.52
CA ALA A 71 0.76 -7.59 -4.74
C ALA A 71 1.98 -7.88 -5.62
N ASP A 72 1.76 -8.50 -6.79
CA ASP A 72 2.81 -8.82 -7.74
C ASP A 72 3.47 -7.55 -8.29
N ALA A 73 2.71 -6.50 -8.58
CA ALA A 73 3.24 -5.22 -9.02
C ALA A 73 4.11 -4.57 -7.93
N ALA A 74 3.65 -4.55 -6.67
CA ALA A 74 4.38 -3.96 -5.55
C ALA A 74 5.72 -4.68 -5.30
N THR A 75 5.75 -6.02 -5.41
CA THR A 75 6.99 -6.80 -5.24
C THR A 75 7.99 -6.67 -6.39
N LYS A 76 7.54 -6.22 -7.56
CA LYS A 76 8.38 -6.02 -8.76
C LYS A 76 8.92 -4.60 -8.89
N LEU A 77 8.54 -3.68 -8.01
CA LEU A 77 9.11 -2.35 -7.98
C LEU A 77 10.62 -2.43 -7.71
N ASP A 78 11.42 -1.68 -8.48
CA ASP A 78 12.86 -1.53 -8.27
C ASP A 78 13.13 -0.55 -7.12
N LEU A 79 12.64 -0.92 -5.94
CA LEU A 79 12.90 -0.22 -4.71
C LEU A 79 14.31 -0.57 -4.26
N THR A 80 15.00 0.35 -3.62
CA THR A 80 16.34 0.10 -3.11
C THR A 80 16.47 0.53 -1.65
N LEU A 81 15.62 1.45 -1.20
CA LEU A 81 15.55 1.83 0.21
C LEU A 81 14.93 0.69 1.03
N PRO A 82 15.59 0.23 2.10
CA PRO A 82 15.09 -0.87 2.93
C PRO A 82 13.69 -0.61 3.50
N GLU A 83 13.42 0.63 3.90
CA GLU A 83 12.12 1.04 4.46
C GLU A 83 11.01 0.94 3.43
N THR A 84 11.22 1.45 2.20
CA THR A 84 10.22 1.34 1.13
C THR A 84 9.99 -0.11 0.72
N LYS A 85 11.06 -0.93 0.63
CA LYS A 85 10.95 -2.37 0.38
C LYS A 85 10.09 -3.07 1.43
N ALA A 86 10.33 -2.77 2.71
CA ALA A 86 9.60 -3.39 3.80
C ALA A 86 8.10 -3.06 3.73
N ILE A 87 7.75 -1.81 3.43
CA ILE A 87 6.35 -1.40 3.28
C ILE A 87 5.72 -2.09 2.05
N ALA A 88 6.42 -2.13 0.91
CA ALA A 88 5.94 -2.83 -0.28
C ALA A 88 5.69 -4.32 -0.02
N GLN A 89 6.55 -4.98 0.76
CA GLN A 89 6.37 -6.38 1.16
C GLN A 89 5.17 -6.57 2.10
N LYS A 90 5.00 -5.69 3.10
CA LYS A 90 3.84 -5.72 4.01
C LYS A 90 2.53 -5.54 3.22
N TYR A 91 2.51 -4.56 2.30
CA TYR A 91 1.37 -4.30 1.45
C TYR A 91 1.06 -5.48 0.52
N ALA A 92 2.08 -6.05 -0.12
CA ALA A 92 1.91 -7.22 -0.98
C ALA A 92 1.38 -8.44 -0.20
N ALA A 93 1.88 -8.68 1.01
CA ALA A 93 1.40 -9.75 1.86
C ALA A 93 -0.08 -9.56 2.25
N MET A 94 -0.47 -8.34 2.65
CA MET A 94 -1.87 -7.99 2.91
C MET A 94 -2.75 -8.23 1.68
N ALA A 95 -2.33 -7.78 0.51
CA ALA A 95 -3.07 -7.96 -0.73
C ALA A 95 -3.21 -9.46 -1.11
N LYS A 96 -2.19 -10.30 -0.84
CA LYS A 96 -2.30 -11.76 -0.99
C LYS A 96 -3.30 -12.36 0.01
N ASP A 97 -3.35 -11.88 1.24
CA ASP A 97 -4.33 -12.34 2.24
C ASP A 97 -5.76 -11.97 1.82
N VAL A 98 -5.97 -10.75 1.31
CA VAL A 98 -7.25 -10.32 0.71
C VAL A 98 -7.63 -11.25 -0.45
N ALA A 99 -6.68 -11.52 -1.36
CA ALA A 99 -6.92 -12.37 -2.51
C ALA A 99 -7.33 -13.80 -2.11
N LYS A 100 -6.62 -14.37 -1.14
CA LYS A 100 -6.93 -15.70 -0.60
C LYS A 100 -8.33 -15.73 0.04
N ALA A 101 -8.63 -14.80 0.93
CA ALA A 101 -9.92 -14.75 1.63
C ALA A 101 -11.09 -14.56 0.63
N ALA A 102 -10.92 -13.69 -0.35
CA ALA A 102 -11.91 -13.45 -1.40
C ALA A 102 -12.23 -14.74 -2.20
N ARG A 103 -11.21 -15.51 -2.59
CA ARG A 103 -11.40 -16.81 -3.27
C ARG A 103 -12.06 -17.84 -2.37
N GLU A 104 -11.65 -17.90 -1.10
CA GLU A 104 -12.26 -18.83 -0.15
C GLU A 104 -13.76 -18.55 0.05
N ILE A 105 -14.16 -17.27 0.10
CA ILE A 105 -15.57 -16.89 0.16
C ILE A 105 -16.29 -17.28 -1.14
N ALA A 106 -15.69 -17.01 -2.31
CA ALA A 106 -16.29 -17.36 -3.60
C ALA A 106 -16.53 -18.87 -3.72
N ASP A 107 -15.51 -19.68 -3.43
CA ASP A 107 -15.60 -21.14 -3.49
C ASP A 107 -16.62 -21.70 -2.49
N ALA A 108 -16.70 -21.11 -1.29
CA ALA A 108 -17.68 -21.51 -0.28
C ALA A 108 -19.10 -21.11 -0.68
N ALA A 109 -19.29 -19.97 -1.34
CA ALA A 109 -20.59 -19.53 -1.85
C ALA A 109 -21.10 -20.44 -2.96
N GLU A 110 -20.23 -20.86 -3.90
CA GLU A 110 -20.58 -21.86 -4.93
C GLU A 110 -21.02 -23.20 -4.32
N LYS A 111 -20.39 -23.60 -3.21
CA LYS A 111 -20.69 -24.83 -2.47
C LYS A 111 -21.78 -24.70 -1.41
N LYS A 112 -22.32 -23.49 -1.19
CA LYS A 112 -23.30 -23.16 -0.15
C LYS A 112 -22.83 -23.49 1.29
N GLU A 113 -21.53 -23.37 1.54
CA GLU A 113 -20.89 -23.69 2.82
C GLU A 113 -20.86 -22.45 3.74
N LEU A 114 -21.98 -22.18 4.42
CA LEU A 114 -22.17 -20.94 5.21
C LEU A 114 -21.07 -20.71 6.27
N ASP A 115 -20.61 -21.75 6.95
CA ASP A 115 -19.54 -21.63 7.94
C ASP A 115 -18.21 -21.20 7.32
N ARG A 116 -17.93 -21.66 6.10
CA ARG A 116 -16.73 -21.26 5.37
C ARG A 116 -16.83 -19.84 4.82
N ILE A 117 -18.02 -19.41 4.41
CA ILE A 117 -18.28 -18.00 4.08
C ILE A 117 -18.01 -17.11 5.29
N ALA A 118 -18.52 -17.47 6.47
CA ALA A 118 -18.31 -16.70 7.69
C ALA A 118 -16.81 -16.59 8.05
N LYS A 119 -16.08 -17.71 8.01
CA LYS A 119 -14.62 -17.73 8.23
C LYS A 119 -13.87 -16.88 7.21
N GLY A 120 -14.23 -16.99 5.93
CA GLY A 120 -13.63 -16.20 4.86
C GLY A 120 -13.87 -14.69 5.05
N ARG A 121 -15.07 -14.29 5.48
CA ARG A 121 -15.37 -12.88 5.82
C ARG A 121 -14.51 -12.37 6.97
N THR A 122 -14.37 -13.15 8.05
CA THR A 122 -13.48 -12.78 9.16
C THR A 122 -12.03 -12.65 8.69
N ALA A 123 -11.54 -13.56 7.84
CA ALA A 123 -10.20 -13.49 7.28
C ALA A 123 -10.01 -12.27 6.38
N LEU A 124 -11.01 -11.94 5.56
CA LEU A 124 -11.01 -10.76 4.70
C LEU A 124 -10.95 -9.46 5.54
N THR A 125 -11.78 -9.35 6.57
CA THR A 125 -11.75 -8.19 7.50
C THR A 125 -10.38 -8.06 8.15
N ALA A 126 -9.85 -9.14 8.72
CA ALA A 126 -8.54 -9.12 9.36
C ALA A 126 -7.39 -8.81 8.38
N ALA A 127 -7.54 -9.14 7.09
CA ALA A 127 -6.57 -8.74 6.07
C ALA A 127 -6.65 -7.23 5.80
N VAL A 128 -7.84 -6.68 5.60
CA VAL A 128 -8.06 -5.24 5.35
C VAL A 128 -7.65 -4.38 6.54
N GLU A 129 -7.83 -4.85 7.78
CA GLU A 129 -7.38 -4.12 8.99
C GLU A 129 -5.86 -3.89 9.04
N LYS A 130 -5.07 -4.61 8.23
CA LYS A 130 -3.63 -4.36 8.10
C LYS A 130 -3.32 -3.12 7.27
N GLU A 131 -4.28 -2.60 6.51
CA GLU A 131 -4.09 -1.47 5.61
C GLU A 131 -3.74 -0.19 6.38
N ASP A 132 -4.50 0.14 7.43
CA ASP A 132 -4.31 1.34 8.24
C ASP A 132 -2.87 1.52 8.73
N PRO A 133 -2.25 0.56 9.44
CA PRO A 133 -0.86 0.73 9.87
C PRO A 133 0.13 0.79 8.70
N ILE A 134 -0.11 0.08 7.60
CA ILE A 134 0.75 0.13 6.40
C ILE A 134 0.69 1.52 5.76
N VAL A 135 -0.51 2.08 5.59
CA VAL A 135 -0.71 3.43 5.04
C VAL A 135 -0.12 4.50 5.96
N GLN A 136 -0.24 4.34 7.27
CA GLN A 136 0.39 5.26 8.23
C GLN A 136 1.93 5.22 8.16
N GLU A 137 2.52 4.02 8.06
CA GLU A 137 3.96 3.88 7.84
C GLU A 137 4.39 4.52 6.51
N LEU A 138 3.64 4.26 5.44
CA LEU A 138 3.89 4.84 4.12
C LEU A 138 3.81 6.36 4.15
N ASN A 139 2.77 6.93 4.75
CA ASN A 139 2.60 8.38 4.84
C ASN A 139 3.71 9.04 5.66
N LYS A 140 4.16 8.41 6.76
CA LYS A 140 5.32 8.88 7.53
C LYS A 140 6.60 8.81 6.69
N LEU A 141 6.78 7.73 5.93
CA LEU A 141 7.90 7.58 5.01
C LEU A 141 7.81 8.55 3.82
N CYS A 142 6.64 8.96 3.36
CA CYS A 142 6.53 9.81 2.16
C CYS A 142 6.33 11.29 2.48
N ALA A 143 6.27 11.65 3.76
CA ALA A 143 6.21 13.04 4.21
C ALA A 143 7.42 13.87 3.68
N PRO A 144 7.18 15.14 3.28
CA PRO A 144 8.21 16.04 2.76
C PRO A 144 9.28 16.44 3.78
#